data_AF-V6LU24-F1
#
_entry.id   AF-V6LU24-F1
#
_cell.length_a   1.000
_cell.length_b   1.000
_cell.length_c   1.000
_cell.angle_alpha   90.00
_cell.angle_beta   90.00
_cell.angle_gamma   90.00
#
_symmetry.space_group_name_H-M   'P 1'
#
loop_
_entity.id
_entity.type
_entity.pdbx_description
1 polymer ?
#
loop_
_entity_poly.entity_id
_entity_poly.type
_entity_poly.pdbx_seq_one_letter_code
_entity_poly.pdbx_strand_id
1 'polypeptide(L)' 'NYGQGGSSTIRTLVRNNFKIGRIEDVTPIPSDRTRHKGGRRGRRL' A
#
# COMPACT_ATOMS: atom_id res chain seq x y z
N ASN A 1 0.12 2.01 -4.47
CA ASN A 1 -0.67 3.00 -3.72
C ASN A 1 -0.83 2.56 -2.27
N TYR A 2 0.14 2.93 -1.43
CA TYR A 2 0.16 2.56 -0.02
C TYR A 2 -0.75 3.46 0.82
N GLY A 3 -1.35 2.89 1.87
CA GLY A 3 -2.16 3.65 2.83
C GLY A 3 -1.31 4.60 3.68
N GLN A 4 -1.98 5.45 4.45
CA GLN A 4 -1.37 6.53 5.24
C GLN A 4 -0.26 6.05 6.21
N GLY A 5 -0.31 4.78 6.63
CA GLY A 5 0.69 4.16 7.51
C GLY A 5 2.08 3.90 6.88
N GLY A 6 2.19 3.86 5.54
CA GLY A 6 3.47 3.62 4.87
C GLY A 6 4.42 4.80 5.09
N SER A 7 3.96 6.00 4.76
CA SER A 7 4.75 7.23 4.88
C SER A 7 5.10 7.58 6.33
N SER A 8 4.21 7.29 7.30
CA SER A 8 4.50 7.50 8.71
C SER A 8 5.62 6.59 9.21
N THR A 9 5.59 5.31 8.83
CA THR A 9 6.63 4.33 9.19
C THR A 9 8.01 4.73 8.67
N ILE A 10 8.09 5.09 7.39
CA ILE A 10 9.35 5.55 6.77
C ILE A 10 9.90 6.76 7.52
N ARG A 11 9.06 7.75 7.83
CA ARG A 11 9.45 8.95 8.56
C ARG A 11 9.98 8.62 9.96
N THR A 12 9.36 7.67 10.66
CA THR A 12 9.82 7.23 11.98
C THR A 12 11.19 6.56 11.91
N LEU A 13 11.41 5.69 10.92
CA LEU A 13 12.71 5.04 10.72
C LEU A 13 13.83 6.06 10.43
N VAL A 14 13.57 7.04 9.55
CA VAL A 14 14.53 8.12 9.27
C VAL A 14 14.85 8.91 10.54
N ARG A 15 13.85 9.24 11.37
CA ARG A 15 14.04 9.96 12.65
C ARG A 15 14.82 9.15 13.68
N ASN A 16 14.71 7.83 13.64
CA ASN A 16 15.46 6.91 14.50
C ASN A 16 16.87 6.62 13.95
N ASN A 17 17.35 7.41 12.98
CA ASN A 17 18.68 7.31 12.37
C ASN A 17 18.94 6.02 11.58
N PHE A 18 17.89 5.31 11.14
CA PHE A 18 18.06 4.22 10.19
C PHE A 18 18.37 4.77 8.79
N LYS A 19 19.44 4.27 8.16
CA LYS A 19 19.77 4.60 6.77
C LYS A 19 18.91 3.77 5.83
N ILE A 20 17.98 4.42 5.14
CA ILE A 20 17.12 3.79 4.12
C ILE A 20 17.77 4.02 2.75
N GLY A 21 17.92 2.94 1.97
CA GLY A 21 18.46 3.00 0.62
C GLY A 21 17.39 3.37 -0.40
N ARG A 22 16.81 2.37 -1.06
CA ARG A 22 15.80 2.54 -2.11
C ARG A 22 14.41 2.18 -1.61
N ILE A 23 13.42 2.97 -1.97
CA ILE A 23 12.00 2.76 -1.65
C ILE A 23 11.28 2.57 -2.98
N GLU A 24 10.52 1.48 -3.12
CA GLU A 24 9.80 1.16 -4.36
C GLU A 24 8.33 0.83 -4.10
N ASP A 25 7.47 1.09 -5.10
CA ASP A 25 6.10 0.57 -5.11
C ASP A 25 6.05 -0.85 -5.68
N VAL A 26 5.98 -1.88 -4.82
CA VAL A 26 5.91 -3.30 -5.24
C VAL A 26 4.51 -3.86 -5.09
N THR A 27 3.48 -3.01 -4.98
CA THR A 27 2.09 -3.46 -4.96
C THR A 27 1.78 -4.18 -6.27
N PRO A 28 1.46 -5.48 -6.26
CA PRO A 28 1.24 -6.21 -7.50
C PRO A 28 -0.01 -5.71 -8.21
N ILE A 29 0.13 -5.38 -9.49
CA ILE A 29 -0.99 -5.10 -10.39
C ILE A 29 -1.25 -6.39 -11.18
N PRO A 30 -2.44 -7.00 -11.04
CA PRO A 30 -2.73 -8.26 -11.73
C PRO A 30 -2.91 -8.00 -13.23
N SER A 31 -2.39 -8.91 -14.07
CA SER A 31 -2.62 -8.88 -15.52
C SER A 31 -4.08 -9.16 -15.87
N ASP A 32 -4.71 -10.07 -15.13
CA ASP A 32 -6.16 -10.27 -15.05
C ASP A 32 -6.53 -10.54 -13.59
N ARG A 33 -7.66 -9.99 -13.13
CA ARG A 33 -8.05 -10.02 -11.72
C ARG A 33 -9.23 -10.94 -11.51
N THR A 34 -9.20 -11.69 -10.42
CA THR A 34 -10.40 -12.40 -9.95
C THR A 34 -11.46 -11.41 -9.45
N ARG A 35 -12.70 -11.87 -9.31
CA ARG A 35 -13.82 -11.04 -8.81
C ARG A 35 -13.50 -10.42 -7.44
N HIS A 36 -13.61 -9.10 -7.34
CA HIS A 36 -13.47 -8.39 -6.06
C HIS A 36 -14.64 -8.66 -5.10
N LYS A 37 -14.36 -8.52 -3.80
CA LYS A 37 -15.39 -8.55 -2.75
C LYS A 37 -16.46 -7.47 -2.99
N GLY A 38 -17.72 -7.77 -2.69
CA GLY A 38 -18.86 -6.84 -2.82
C GLY A 38 -19.83 -7.14 -3.97
N GLY A 39 -19.48 -8.06 -4.87
CA GLY A 39 -20.40 -8.53 -5.92
C GLY A 39 -20.83 -7.42 -6.89
N ARG A 40 -21.98 -7.60 -7.57
CA ARG A 40 -22.44 -6.67 -8.63
C ARG A 40 -22.82 -5.29 -8.08
N ARG A 41 -23.32 -5.24 -6.84
CA ARG A 41 -23.85 -4.01 -6.22
C ARG A 41 -22.86 -3.30 -5.30
N GLY A 42 -21.73 -3.94 -4.97
CA GLY A 42 -20.67 -3.35 -4.16
C GLY A 42 -21.06 -3.09 -2.70
N ARG A 43 -20.21 -2.32 -2.01
CA ARG A 43 -20.48 -1.80 -0.66
C ARG A 43 -21.49 -0.65 -0.75
N ARG A 44 -22.53 -0.66 0.09
CA ARG A 44 -23.61 0.35 0.16
C ARG A 44 -23.67 0.99 1.54
N LEU A 45 -22.57 1.61 1.93
CA LEU A 45 -22.45 2.43 3.13
C LEU A 45 -22.12 3.84 2.67
#